data_AF-A0A9E0QJ87-F1
#
_entry.id   AF-A0A9E0QJ87-F1
#
_cell.length_a   1.000
_cell.length_b   1.000
_cell.length_c   1.000
_cell.angle_alpha   90.00
_cell.angle_beta   90.00
_cell.angle_gamma   90.00
#
_symmetry.space_group_name_H-M   'P 1'
#
loop_
_entity.id
_entity.type
_entity.pdbx_description
1 polymer ?
#
loop_
_entity_poly.entity_id
_entity_poly.type
_entity_poly.pdbx_seq_one_letter_code
_entity_poly.pdbx_strand_id
1 'polypeptide(L)'
;MSAQQTKHANEQQTKPQSADLPEFQRLQYAFTAHLRDPEAAAAPVGIKSERLATYRELLFNNVITFVDITFPIAKAQLGEALWSRLTNRFFADFNCTSPFFYDISLHFREFTESLDWPDLLALPWLESLMHYEWMELVADIDDRPMALGVDTNALDEALSADHDPQLQLAGPAWALAYQWRVHEWREDSDLSVVKQESVCLMALRADDAALSLQIHEITPFAAFLLEALTQAEAPLALSELIARVCSAMPQAHPQEVATMVRTVLRDLIAHGLRLRH
;
A
#
# COMPACT_ATOMS: atom_id res chain seq x y z
N MET A 1 18.79 45.91 -40.84
CA MET A 1 19.80 44.84 -40.83
C MET A 1 19.58 44.10 -39.53
N SER A 2 18.76 43.04 -39.55
CA SER A 2 19.20 41.65 -39.81
C SER A 2 20.18 41.19 -38.75
N ALA A 3 20.11 40.04 -38.13
CA ALA A 3 19.29 38.83 -38.16
C ALA A 3 19.94 38.00 -37.02
N GLN A 4 19.24 37.34 -36.12
CA GLN A 4 18.80 35.97 -36.31
C GLN A 4 17.90 35.59 -35.13
N GLN A 5 16.60 35.50 -35.40
CA GLN A 5 15.77 34.47 -34.81
C GLN A 5 16.09 33.13 -35.49
N THR A 6 15.72 32.04 -34.81
CA THR A 6 15.39 30.68 -35.32
C THR A 6 16.41 29.57 -35.02
N LYS A 7 15.84 28.44 -34.52
CA LYS A 7 16.32 27.04 -34.45
C LYS A 7 16.93 26.65 -33.09
N HIS A 8 16.46 25.67 -32.32
CA HIS A 8 15.61 24.48 -32.53
C HIS A 8 14.80 24.25 -31.24
N ALA A 9 13.47 24.12 -31.23
CA ALA A 9 12.64 23.03 -31.74
C ALA A 9 12.74 21.74 -30.89
N ASN A 10 11.77 21.61 -29.98
CA ASN A 10 10.90 20.44 -29.81
C ASN A 10 11.59 19.07 -29.58
N GLU A 11 12.01 18.81 -28.35
CA GLU A 11 12.22 17.44 -27.84
C GLU A 11 10.87 16.80 -27.48
N GLN A 12 10.03 16.59 -28.49
CA GLN A 12 9.00 15.58 -28.40
C GLN A 12 9.69 14.24 -28.64
N GLN A 13 9.88 13.47 -27.57
CA GLN A 13 10.18 12.04 -27.66
C GLN A 13 9.07 11.35 -28.46
N THR A 14 9.29 11.21 -29.77
CA THR A 14 8.50 10.35 -30.64
C THR A 14 8.72 8.91 -30.21
N LYS A 15 7.71 8.31 -29.56
CA LYS A 15 7.55 6.85 -29.53
C LYS A 15 7.70 6.34 -30.97
N PRO A 16 8.54 5.33 -31.26
CA PRO A 16 8.65 4.79 -32.60
C PRO A 16 7.28 4.29 -33.06
N GLN A 17 6.83 4.74 -34.24
CA GLN A 17 5.65 4.19 -34.88
C GLN A 17 5.94 2.72 -35.22
N SER A 18 4.97 1.83 -34.95
CA SER A 18 5.11 0.37 -35.00
C SER A 18 5.59 -0.21 -36.35
N ALA A 19 5.59 0.60 -37.42
CA ALA A 19 6.04 0.22 -38.76
C ALA A 19 7.56 0.02 -38.90
N ASP A 20 8.39 0.69 -38.07
CA ASP A 20 9.85 0.69 -38.21
C ASP A 20 10.57 -0.44 -37.42
N LEU A 21 9.83 -1.27 -36.70
CA LEU A 21 10.39 -2.36 -35.88
C LEU A 21 10.67 -3.62 -36.72
N PRO A 22 11.70 -4.44 -36.39
CA PRO A 22 11.92 -5.75 -36.99
C PRO A 22 10.66 -6.64 -36.95
N GLU A 23 10.49 -7.51 -37.95
CA GLU A 23 9.29 -8.36 -38.11
C GLU A 23 8.98 -9.21 -36.86
N PHE A 24 10.01 -9.81 -36.27
CA PHE A 24 9.90 -10.56 -35.02
C PHE A 24 9.37 -9.71 -33.86
N GLN A 25 9.79 -8.44 -33.74
CA GLN A 25 9.31 -7.56 -32.67
C GLN A 25 7.86 -7.15 -32.92
N ARG A 26 7.47 -6.85 -34.17
CA ARG A 26 6.07 -6.58 -34.51
C ARG A 26 5.17 -7.76 -34.20
N LEU A 27 5.63 -8.98 -34.49
CA LEU A 27 4.91 -10.21 -34.13
C LEU A 27 4.78 -10.36 -32.61
N GLN A 28 5.84 -10.08 -31.84
CA GLN A 28 5.78 -10.10 -30.38
C GLN A 28 4.79 -9.07 -29.83
N TYR A 29 4.79 -7.83 -30.34
CA TYR A 29 3.85 -6.80 -29.92
C TYR A 29 2.40 -7.16 -30.27
N ALA A 30 2.14 -7.67 -31.49
CA ALA A 30 0.82 -8.11 -31.89
C ALA A 30 0.34 -9.30 -31.05
N PHE A 31 1.24 -10.23 -30.73
CA PHE A 31 0.97 -11.37 -29.86
C PHE A 31 0.61 -10.91 -28.44
N THR A 32 1.43 -10.08 -27.81
CA THR A 32 1.16 -9.60 -26.45
C THR A 32 -0.07 -8.70 -26.36
N ALA A 33 -0.31 -7.86 -27.38
CA ALA A 33 -1.52 -7.05 -27.46
C ALA A 33 -2.78 -7.92 -27.53
N HIS A 34 -2.79 -8.95 -28.40
CA HIS A 34 -3.91 -9.89 -28.49
C HIS A 34 -4.09 -10.70 -27.21
N LEU A 35 -3.01 -11.14 -26.57
CA LEU A 35 -3.11 -11.84 -25.30
C LEU A 35 -3.70 -10.97 -24.20
N ARG A 36 -3.45 -9.66 -24.18
CA ARG A 36 -3.97 -8.69 -23.19
C ARG A 36 -5.43 -8.31 -23.44
N ASP A 37 -5.77 -7.98 -24.68
CA ASP A 37 -7.12 -7.60 -25.09
C ASP A 37 -7.49 -8.21 -26.46
N PRO A 38 -8.07 -9.43 -26.47
CA PRO A 38 -8.44 -10.12 -27.70
C PRO A 38 -9.52 -9.42 -28.52
N GLU A 39 -10.37 -8.60 -27.87
CA GLU A 39 -11.45 -7.88 -28.54
C GLU A 39 -10.93 -6.61 -29.23
N ALA A 40 -9.95 -5.93 -28.62
CA ALA A 40 -9.34 -4.73 -29.21
C ALA A 40 -8.18 -5.01 -30.16
N ALA A 41 -7.48 -6.15 -30.04
CA ALA A 41 -6.31 -6.48 -30.84
C ALA A 41 -6.50 -7.76 -31.66
N ALA A 42 -6.24 -7.68 -32.96
CA ALA A 42 -6.38 -8.82 -33.87
C ALA A 42 -5.36 -9.94 -33.57
N ALA A 43 -5.79 -11.19 -33.76
CA ALA A 43 -4.91 -12.34 -33.60
C ALA A 43 -3.75 -12.28 -34.61
N PRO A 44 -2.50 -12.54 -34.18
CA PRO A 44 -1.36 -12.58 -35.09
C PRO A 44 -1.48 -13.72 -36.12
N VAL A 45 -1.11 -13.43 -37.36
CA VAL A 45 -1.17 -14.38 -38.48
C VAL A 45 -0.27 -15.59 -38.22
N GLY A 46 -0.79 -16.79 -38.50
CA GLY A 46 -0.02 -18.04 -38.41
C GLY A 46 -0.01 -18.72 -37.04
N ILE A 47 -0.67 -18.14 -36.03
CA ILE A 47 -0.84 -18.76 -34.71
C ILE A 47 -2.28 -19.26 -34.57
N LYS A 48 -2.44 -20.51 -34.10
CA LYS A 48 -3.75 -21.12 -33.86
C LYS A 48 -4.45 -20.40 -32.69
N SER A 49 -5.73 -20.09 -32.84
CA SER A 49 -6.57 -19.47 -31.81
C SER A 49 -6.55 -20.25 -30.49
N GLU A 50 -6.61 -21.59 -30.55
CA GLU A 50 -6.51 -22.46 -29.37
C GLU A 50 -5.24 -22.20 -28.54
N ARG A 51 -4.09 -22.01 -29.21
CA ARG A 51 -2.83 -21.72 -28.52
C ARG A 51 -2.84 -20.34 -27.86
N LEU A 52 -3.41 -19.35 -28.54
CA LEU A 52 -3.54 -18.00 -28.00
C LEU A 52 -4.43 -18.00 -26.76
N ALA A 53 -5.55 -18.73 -26.78
CA ALA A 53 -6.42 -18.90 -25.63
C ALA A 53 -5.69 -19.55 -24.45
N THR A 54 -4.98 -20.66 -24.66
CA THR A 54 -4.18 -21.31 -23.59
C THR A 54 -3.12 -20.38 -23.01
N TYR A 55 -2.40 -19.63 -23.85
CA TYR A 55 -1.38 -18.70 -23.36
C TYR A 55 -1.98 -17.53 -22.59
N ARG A 56 -3.10 -16.98 -23.06
CA ARG A 56 -3.82 -15.92 -22.35
C ARG A 56 -4.27 -16.42 -20.98
N GLU A 57 -4.90 -17.59 -20.92
CA GLU A 57 -5.39 -18.16 -19.67
C GLU A 57 -4.26 -18.36 -18.67
N LEU A 58 -3.12 -18.91 -19.10
CA LEU A 58 -1.95 -19.08 -18.24
C LEU A 58 -1.44 -17.74 -17.68
N LEU A 59 -1.26 -16.74 -18.54
CA LEU A 59 -0.75 -15.42 -18.11
C LEU A 59 -1.76 -14.69 -17.23
N PHE A 60 -3.04 -14.73 -17.59
CA PHE A 60 -4.12 -14.14 -16.82
C PHE A 60 -4.17 -14.76 -15.42
N ASN A 61 -4.21 -16.09 -15.33
CA ASN A 61 -4.24 -16.80 -14.05
C ASN A 61 -2.99 -16.49 -13.22
N ASN A 62 -1.81 -16.43 -13.83
CA ASN A 62 -0.57 -16.10 -13.12
C ASN A 62 -0.60 -14.70 -12.51
N VAL A 63 -1.26 -13.71 -13.14
CA VAL A 63 -1.36 -12.35 -12.59
C VAL A 63 -2.49 -12.25 -11.58
N ILE A 64 -3.68 -12.71 -11.96
CA ILE A 64 -4.91 -12.51 -11.18
C ILE A 64 -4.95 -13.40 -9.93
N THR A 65 -4.25 -14.54 -9.89
CA THR A 65 -4.15 -15.33 -8.65
C THR A 65 -3.54 -14.53 -7.50
N PHE A 66 -2.53 -13.68 -7.76
CA PHE A 66 -1.95 -12.83 -6.72
C PHE A 66 -2.94 -11.77 -6.23
N VAL A 67 -3.68 -11.16 -7.15
CA VAL A 67 -4.74 -10.19 -6.84
C VAL A 67 -5.82 -10.85 -5.98
N ASP A 68 -6.28 -12.03 -6.38
CA ASP A 68 -7.30 -12.80 -5.67
C ASP A 68 -6.88 -13.19 -4.25
N ILE A 69 -5.61 -13.58 -4.07
CA ILE A 69 -5.06 -13.92 -2.74
C ILE A 69 -4.89 -12.68 -1.87
N THR A 70 -4.55 -11.52 -2.46
CA THR A 70 -4.30 -10.29 -1.69
C THR A 70 -5.58 -9.56 -1.30
N PHE A 71 -6.66 -9.70 -2.08
CA PHE A 71 -7.92 -8.95 -1.86
C PHE A 71 -9.16 -9.85 -1.72
N PRO A 72 -9.14 -10.88 -0.85
CA PRO A 72 -10.24 -11.84 -0.73
C PRO A 72 -11.57 -11.20 -0.32
N ILE A 73 -11.56 -10.24 0.61
CA ILE A 73 -12.76 -9.56 1.09
C ILE A 73 -13.26 -8.61 0.00
N ALA A 74 -12.42 -7.76 -0.59
CA ALA A 74 -12.87 -6.88 -1.67
C ALA A 74 -13.46 -7.66 -2.85
N LYS A 75 -12.85 -8.80 -3.22
CA LYS A 75 -13.38 -9.73 -4.23
C LYS A 75 -14.78 -10.24 -3.87
N ALA A 76 -14.97 -10.71 -2.65
CA ALA A 76 -16.27 -11.19 -2.18
C ALA A 76 -17.34 -10.08 -2.23
N GLN A 77 -16.99 -8.88 -1.79
CA GLN A 77 -17.91 -7.75 -1.66
C GLN A 77 -18.27 -7.08 -2.98
N LEU A 78 -17.35 -7.05 -3.96
CA LEU A 78 -17.64 -6.57 -5.31
C LEU A 78 -18.49 -7.56 -6.11
N GLY A 79 -18.41 -8.85 -5.77
CA GLY A 79 -19.08 -9.93 -6.46
C GLY A 79 -18.43 -10.28 -7.80
N GLU A 80 -18.74 -11.48 -8.31
CA GLU A 80 -18.06 -12.09 -9.46
C GLU A 80 -18.08 -11.21 -10.73
N ALA A 81 -19.22 -10.59 -11.04
CA ALA A 81 -19.39 -9.82 -12.27
C ALA A 81 -18.50 -8.57 -12.29
N LEU A 82 -18.50 -7.79 -11.21
CA LEU A 82 -17.70 -6.57 -11.11
C LEU A 82 -16.22 -6.89 -10.96
N TRP A 83 -15.88 -7.90 -10.14
CA TRP A 83 -14.50 -8.37 -9.98
C TRP A 83 -13.89 -8.89 -11.29
N SER A 84 -14.63 -9.71 -12.04
CA SER A 84 -14.19 -10.21 -13.35
C SER A 84 -13.98 -9.07 -14.34
N ARG A 85 -14.88 -8.07 -14.36
CA ARG A 85 -14.71 -6.88 -15.21
C ARG A 85 -13.45 -6.09 -14.83
N LEU A 86 -13.23 -5.90 -13.53
CA LEU A 86 -12.09 -5.15 -12.98
C LEU A 86 -10.77 -5.85 -13.29
N THR A 87 -10.67 -7.15 -13.02
CA THR A 87 -9.47 -7.97 -13.29
C THR A 87 -9.16 -8.13 -14.78
N ASN A 88 -10.17 -8.29 -15.63
CA ASN A 88 -9.97 -8.29 -17.09
C ASN A 88 -9.46 -6.94 -17.60
N ARG A 89 -10.03 -5.83 -17.10
CA ARG A 89 -9.56 -4.50 -17.47
C ARG A 89 -8.15 -4.26 -16.97
N PHE A 90 -7.86 -4.62 -15.72
CA PHE A 90 -6.52 -4.55 -15.17
C PHE A 90 -5.56 -5.33 -16.04
N PHE A 91 -5.81 -6.60 -16.36
CA PHE A 91 -4.91 -7.41 -17.18
C PHE A 91 -4.65 -6.82 -18.58
N ALA A 92 -5.66 -6.17 -19.18
CA ALA A 92 -5.51 -5.50 -20.47
C ALA A 92 -4.59 -4.28 -20.39
N ASP A 93 -4.75 -3.44 -19.35
CA ASP A 93 -4.02 -2.19 -19.17
C ASP A 93 -2.70 -2.37 -18.39
N PHE A 94 -2.54 -3.48 -17.68
CA PHE A 94 -1.45 -3.73 -16.75
C PHE A 94 -0.13 -3.86 -17.50
N ASN A 95 0.82 -3.04 -17.06
CA ASN A 95 2.18 -3.07 -17.57
C ASN A 95 3.15 -3.32 -16.42
N CYS A 96 3.60 -4.57 -16.26
CA CYS A 96 4.70 -4.90 -15.36
C CYS A 96 5.93 -4.05 -15.72
N THR A 97 6.25 -3.10 -14.85
CA THR A 97 7.54 -2.38 -14.87
C THR A 97 8.50 -2.96 -13.83
N SER A 98 7.95 -3.59 -12.79
CA SER A 98 8.72 -4.21 -11.72
C SER A 98 8.93 -5.72 -11.95
N PRO A 99 10.10 -6.26 -11.55
CA PRO A 99 10.35 -7.70 -11.54
C PRO A 99 9.66 -8.44 -10.37
N PHE A 100 9.06 -7.74 -9.40
CA PHE A 100 8.50 -8.38 -8.19
C PHE A 100 7.00 -8.65 -8.31
N PHE A 101 6.58 -9.88 -7.96
CA PHE A 101 5.18 -10.30 -8.06
C PHE A 101 4.26 -9.59 -7.06
N TYR A 102 4.75 -9.20 -5.89
CA TYR A 102 3.96 -8.46 -4.91
C TYR A 102 3.56 -7.06 -5.40
N ASP A 103 4.29 -6.49 -6.37
CA ASP A 103 3.93 -5.21 -6.97
C ASP A 103 2.69 -5.32 -7.86
N ILE A 104 2.27 -6.52 -8.26
CA ILE A 104 1.01 -6.73 -8.97
C ILE A 104 -0.15 -6.26 -8.09
N SER A 105 -0.16 -6.62 -6.81
CA SER A 105 -1.24 -6.27 -5.90
C SER A 105 -1.27 -4.77 -5.60
N LEU A 106 -0.12 -4.13 -5.43
CA LEU A 106 -0.03 -2.67 -5.31
C LEU A 106 -0.58 -1.98 -6.56
N HIS A 107 -0.11 -2.35 -7.75
CA HIS A 107 -0.58 -1.77 -9.00
C HIS A 107 -2.08 -2.03 -9.22
N PHE A 108 -2.62 -3.17 -8.79
CA PHE A 108 -4.05 -3.44 -8.88
C PHE A 108 -4.87 -2.49 -7.98
N ARG A 109 -4.39 -2.22 -6.76
CA ARG A 109 -5.01 -1.24 -5.86
C ARG A 109 -5.00 0.16 -6.49
N GLU A 110 -3.83 0.64 -6.90
CA GLU A 110 -3.66 1.95 -7.54
C GLU A 110 -4.48 2.07 -8.82
N PHE A 111 -4.52 0.99 -9.61
CA PHE A 111 -5.36 0.91 -10.80
C PHE A 111 -6.84 1.07 -10.43
N THR A 112 -7.33 0.35 -9.42
CA THR A 112 -8.73 0.43 -8.98
C THR A 112 -9.08 1.83 -8.49
N GLU A 113 -8.18 2.48 -7.74
CA GLU A 113 -8.32 3.87 -7.29
C GLU A 113 -8.35 4.87 -8.46
N SER A 114 -7.67 4.57 -9.56
CA SER A 114 -7.62 5.44 -10.75
C SER A 114 -8.85 5.37 -11.67
N LEU A 115 -9.78 4.44 -11.43
CA LEU A 115 -10.94 4.21 -12.28
C LEU A 115 -12.15 5.07 -11.89
N ASP A 116 -12.69 5.80 -12.85
CA ASP A 116 -13.95 6.55 -12.69
C ASP A 116 -15.21 5.68 -12.94
N TRP A 117 -15.21 4.43 -12.48
CA TRP A 117 -16.35 3.53 -12.69
C TRP A 117 -17.48 3.84 -11.69
N PRO A 118 -18.72 4.12 -12.14
CA PRO A 118 -19.84 4.43 -11.24
C PRO A 118 -20.09 3.36 -10.17
N ASP A 119 -19.93 2.08 -10.53
CA ASP A 119 -20.11 0.95 -9.60
C ASP A 119 -19.07 0.94 -8.47
N LEU A 120 -17.82 1.40 -8.74
CA LEU A 120 -16.76 1.49 -7.73
C LEU A 120 -16.90 2.77 -6.90
N LEU A 121 -17.21 3.89 -7.54
CA LEU A 121 -17.43 5.18 -6.88
C LEU A 121 -18.63 5.15 -5.92
N ALA A 122 -19.58 4.26 -6.15
CA ALA A 122 -20.70 3.99 -5.23
C ALA A 122 -20.28 3.26 -3.94
N LEU A 123 -19.03 2.79 -3.84
CA LEU A 123 -18.48 2.03 -2.72
C LEU A 123 -17.41 2.86 -2.00
N PRO A 124 -17.79 3.81 -1.12
CA PRO A 124 -16.85 4.76 -0.53
C PRO A 124 -15.80 4.09 0.39
N TRP A 125 -16.06 2.87 0.84
CA TRP A 125 -15.17 2.09 1.69
C TRP A 125 -14.11 1.27 0.92
N LEU A 126 -14.22 1.15 -0.40
CA LEU A 126 -13.43 0.21 -1.19
C LEU A 126 -11.92 0.51 -1.10
N GLU A 127 -11.54 1.80 -1.21
CA GLU A 127 -10.15 2.24 -1.07
C GLU A 127 -9.57 1.83 0.28
N SER A 128 -10.29 2.12 1.38
CA SER A 128 -9.85 1.76 2.73
C SER A 128 -9.71 0.25 2.91
N LEU A 129 -10.65 -0.53 2.37
CA LEU A 129 -10.61 -1.99 2.45
C LEU A 129 -9.42 -2.56 1.67
N MET A 130 -9.25 -2.17 0.41
CA MET A 130 -8.15 -2.66 -0.40
C MET A 130 -6.79 -2.22 0.15
N HIS A 131 -6.69 -1.00 0.69
CA HIS A 131 -5.47 -0.58 1.39
C HIS A 131 -5.18 -1.48 2.60
N TYR A 132 -6.19 -1.78 3.43
CA TYR A 132 -6.03 -2.67 4.58
C TYR A 132 -5.58 -4.08 4.17
N GLU A 133 -6.25 -4.73 3.21
CA GLU A 133 -5.87 -6.08 2.76
C GLU A 133 -4.46 -6.11 2.15
N TRP A 134 -4.09 -5.07 1.39
CA TRP A 134 -2.72 -4.93 0.89
C TRP A 134 -1.68 -4.76 2.00
N MET A 135 -2.02 -4.12 3.13
CA MET A 135 -1.10 -3.98 4.26
C MET A 135 -0.76 -5.31 4.92
N GLU A 136 -1.64 -6.31 4.84
CA GLU A 136 -1.32 -7.67 5.31
C GLU A 136 -0.20 -8.29 4.45
N LEU A 137 -0.26 -8.14 3.11
CA LEU A 137 0.81 -8.58 2.22
C LEU A 137 2.11 -7.80 2.47
N VAL A 138 2.03 -6.47 2.66
CA VAL A 138 3.22 -5.64 2.95
C VAL A 138 3.91 -6.11 4.22
N ALA A 139 3.14 -6.45 5.25
CA ALA A 139 3.70 -6.96 6.49
C ALA A 139 4.38 -8.33 6.31
N ASP A 140 3.78 -9.22 5.51
CA ASP A 140 4.32 -10.55 5.22
C ASP A 140 5.67 -10.50 4.47
N ILE A 141 5.80 -9.59 3.49
CA ILE A 141 7.01 -9.48 2.66
C ILE A 141 8.09 -8.55 3.22
N ASP A 142 7.79 -7.80 4.30
CA ASP A 142 8.73 -6.86 4.88
C ASP A 142 10.00 -7.60 5.33
N ASP A 143 11.19 -7.12 4.97
CA ASP A 143 12.46 -7.78 5.27
C ASP A 143 13.23 -7.08 6.40
N ARG A 144 12.65 -6.03 7.01
CA ARG A 144 13.33 -5.28 8.07
C ARG A 144 13.61 -6.19 9.27
N PRO A 145 14.83 -6.11 9.82
CA PRO A 145 15.19 -6.94 10.95
C PRO A 145 14.35 -6.56 12.17
N MET A 146 13.78 -7.56 12.80
CA MET A 146 13.13 -7.41 14.09
C MET A 146 14.19 -7.56 15.17
N ALA A 147 14.56 -6.45 15.81
CA ALA A 147 15.45 -6.46 16.95
C ALA A 147 14.64 -6.74 18.22
N LEU A 148 15.32 -7.28 19.24
CA LEU A 148 14.80 -7.26 20.60
C LEU A 148 14.66 -5.79 21.00
N GLY A 149 13.42 -5.33 21.16
CA GLY A 149 13.13 -4.03 21.72
C GLY A 149 13.68 -3.92 23.14
N VAL A 150 13.81 -2.69 23.62
CA VAL A 150 14.17 -2.42 25.01
C VAL A 150 13.04 -2.95 25.90
N ASP A 151 13.39 -3.64 26.99
CA ASP A 151 12.43 -4.04 28.02
C ASP A 151 11.66 -2.80 28.51
N THR A 152 10.33 -2.90 28.61
CA THR A 152 9.43 -1.93 29.23
C THR A 152 10.01 -1.22 30.45
N ASN A 153 10.69 -1.96 31.35
CA ASN A 153 11.28 -1.39 32.58
C ASN A 153 12.49 -0.50 32.29
N ALA A 154 13.37 -0.91 31.38
CA ALA A 154 14.57 -0.14 31.00
C ALA A 154 14.19 1.12 30.19
N LEU A 155 13.10 1.03 29.42
CA LEU A 155 12.59 2.20 28.71
C LEU A 155 11.82 3.14 29.63
N ASP A 156 11.11 2.64 30.64
CA ASP A 156 10.49 3.50 31.65
C ASP A 156 11.55 4.34 32.38
N GLU A 157 12.72 3.79 32.68
CA GLU A 157 13.85 4.53 33.23
C GLU A 157 14.36 5.59 32.23
N ALA A 158 14.55 5.22 30.96
CA ALA A 158 14.97 6.14 29.90
C ALA A 158 13.96 7.27 29.63
N LEU A 159 12.66 6.97 29.75
CA LEU A 159 11.54 7.90 29.60
C LEU A 159 11.20 8.64 30.91
N SER A 160 11.87 8.39 32.03
CA SER A 160 11.58 9.07 33.30
C SER A 160 12.70 9.96 33.79
N ALA A 161 13.93 9.72 33.33
CA ALA A 161 15.08 10.54 33.70
C ALA A 161 15.11 11.89 32.93
N ASP A 162 15.90 12.85 33.40
CA ASP A 162 16.25 14.12 32.71
C ASP A 162 17.05 13.90 31.41
N HIS A 163 17.02 12.69 30.84
CA HIS A 163 17.71 12.30 29.62
C HIS A 163 16.79 12.46 28.40
N ASP A 164 17.42 12.59 27.23
CA ASP A 164 16.77 12.73 25.94
C ASP A 164 17.09 11.51 25.06
N PRO A 165 16.39 10.37 25.26
CA PRO A 165 16.70 9.13 24.55
C PRO A 165 16.43 9.26 23.05
N GLN A 166 17.22 8.51 22.26
CA GLN A 166 17.14 8.50 20.80
C GLN A 166 16.25 7.35 20.32
N LEU A 167 14.96 7.61 20.17
CA LEU A 167 13.95 6.58 19.89
C LEU A 167 13.98 6.13 18.44
N GLN A 168 13.99 4.82 18.22
CA GLN A 168 13.80 4.23 16.90
C GLN A 168 12.96 2.95 16.98
N LEU A 169 12.16 2.68 15.96
CA LEU A 169 11.45 1.41 15.85
C LEU A 169 12.44 0.23 15.78
N ALA A 170 12.16 -0.82 16.54
CA ALA A 170 12.94 -2.05 16.59
C ALA A 170 12.26 -3.21 15.84
N GLY A 171 11.26 -2.91 14.99
CA GLY A 171 10.59 -3.84 14.10
C GLY A 171 9.55 -3.11 13.24
N PRO A 172 8.94 -3.80 12.25
CA PRO A 172 7.91 -3.20 11.41
C PRO A 172 6.66 -2.83 12.20
N ALA A 173 6.31 -1.55 12.13
CA ALA A 173 5.11 -0.99 12.70
C ALA A 173 4.57 0.11 11.78
N TRP A 174 3.25 0.17 11.65
CA TRP A 174 2.56 1.14 10.80
C TRP A 174 1.40 1.77 11.57
N ALA A 175 1.21 3.08 11.40
CA ALA A 175 0.00 3.77 11.80
C ALA A 175 -0.98 3.75 10.62
N LEU A 176 -2.14 3.13 10.80
CA LEU A 176 -3.20 3.10 9.79
C LEU A 176 -4.39 3.92 10.28
N ALA A 177 -5.03 4.66 9.39
CA ALA A 177 -6.21 5.44 9.71
C ALA A 177 -7.27 5.28 8.61
N TYR A 178 -8.48 4.91 9.02
CA TYR A 178 -9.58 4.64 8.10
C TYR A 178 -10.84 5.35 8.55
N GLN A 179 -11.76 5.60 7.60
CA GLN A 179 -13.10 6.13 7.88
C GLN A 179 -14.13 5.02 8.12
N TRP A 180 -13.72 3.76 7.98
CA TRP A 180 -14.50 2.56 8.24
C TRP A 180 -13.64 1.55 8.99
N ARG A 181 -14.28 0.70 9.79
CA ARG A 181 -13.64 -0.36 10.57
C ARG A 181 -13.32 -1.59 9.72
N VAL A 182 -12.58 -1.37 8.64
CA VAL A 182 -12.28 -2.37 7.60
C VAL A 182 -11.53 -3.59 8.14
N HIS A 183 -10.76 -3.44 9.23
CA HIS A 183 -10.04 -4.52 9.91
C HIS A 183 -10.97 -5.57 10.54
N GLU A 184 -12.24 -5.22 10.77
CA GLU A 184 -13.24 -6.13 11.32
C GLU A 184 -13.99 -6.94 10.26
N TRP A 185 -13.86 -6.55 8.99
CA TRP A 185 -14.64 -7.13 7.90
C TRP A 185 -14.10 -8.50 7.48
N ARG A 186 -15.01 -9.31 6.95
CA ARG A 186 -14.79 -10.68 6.48
C ARG A 186 -15.53 -10.85 5.15
N GLU A 187 -15.22 -11.91 4.41
CA GLU A 187 -15.83 -12.19 3.10
C GLU A 187 -17.38 -12.22 3.17
N ASP A 188 -17.95 -12.68 4.28
CA ASP A 188 -19.40 -12.80 4.51
C ASP A 188 -20.04 -11.58 5.21
N SER A 189 -19.28 -10.51 5.42
CA SER A 189 -19.79 -9.28 6.06
C SER A 189 -20.85 -8.59 5.19
N ASP A 190 -21.93 -8.10 5.79
CA ASP A 190 -22.94 -7.29 5.10
C ASP A 190 -22.53 -5.81 5.10
N LEU A 191 -21.91 -5.37 4.01
CA LEU A 191 -21.47 -3.98 3.82
C LEU A 191 -22.57 -3.02 3.37
N SER A 192 -23.83 -3.48 3.24
CA SER A 192 -24.95 -2.59 2.95
C SER A 192 -25.42 -1.79 4.18
N VAL A 193 -25.06 -2.24 5.38
CA VAL A 193 -25.48 -1.69 6.67
C VAL A 193 -24.34 -1.10 7.51
N VAL A 194 -23.13 -1.03 6.97
CA VAL A 194 -21.97 -0.52 7.71
C VAL A 194 -22.06 0.97 7.95
N LYS A 195 -21.63 1.38 9.14
CA LYS A 195 -21.55 2.79 9.52
C LYS A 195 -20.16 3.32 9.21
N GLN A 196 -20.12 4.58 8.78
CA GLN A 196 -18.87 5.32 8.70
C GLN A 196 -18.42 5.64 10.14
N GLU A 197 -17.30 5.06 10.54
CA GLU A 197 -16.71 5.21 11.86
C GLU A 197 -15.20 5.25 11.72
N SER A 198 -14.61 6.40 12.07
CA SER A 198 -13.18 6.60 11.97
C SER A 198 -12.43 5.78 13.01
N VAL A 199 -11.38 5.10 12.58
CA VAL A 199 -10.52 4.28 13.44
C VAL A 199 -9.06 4.53 13.11
N CYS A 200 -8.23 4.56 14.15
CA CYS A 200 -6.77 4.53 14.01
C CYS A 200 -6.26 3.21 14.57
N LEU A 201 -5.31 2.61 13.86
CA LEU A 201 -4.75 1.30 14.16
C LEU A 201 -3.23 1.39 14.25
N MET A 202 -2.65 0.70 15.22
CA MET A 202 -1.27 0.26 15.20
C MET A 202 -1.25 -1.14 14.58
N ALA A 203 -0.59 -1.26 13.44
CA ALA A 203 -0.33 -2.54 12.79
C ALA A 203 1.12 -2.95 13.07
N LEU A 204 1.31 -4.13 13.65
CA LEU A 204 2.61 -4.70 13.98
C LEU A 204 2.79 -6.02 13.23
N ARG A 205 3.98 -6.27 12.70
CA ARG A 205 4.29 -7.61 12.18
C ARG A 205 4.53 -8.56 13.35
N ALA A 206 3.78 -9.66 13.42
CA ALA A 206 3.98 -10.70 14.41
C ALA A 206 5.33 -11.42 14.23
N ASP A 207 5.85 -11.94 15.34
CA ASP A 207 7.02 -12.83 15.39
C ASP A 207 6.56 -14.31 15.41
N ASP A 208 5.56 -14.63 14.59
CA ASP A 208 5.04 -15.98 14.43
C ASP A 208 5.41 -16.55 13.05
N ALA A 209 5.25 -17.87 12.90
CA ALA A 209 5.59 -18.56 11.66
C ALA A 209 4.71 -18.14 10.46
N ALA A 210 3.61 -17.43 10.70
CA ALA A 210 2.69 -16.94 9.69
C ALA A 210 2.91 -15.45 9.36
N LEU A 211 3.87 -14.78 10.03
CA LEU A 211 4.17 -13.35 9.92
C LEU A 211 2.92 -12.46 9.93
N SER A 212 1.92 -12.85 10.72
CA SER A 212 0.59 -12.23 10.70
C SER A 212 0.62 -10.75 11.12
N LEU A 213 -0.33 -9.95 10.60
CA LEU A 213 -0.49 -8.56 11.01
C LEU A 213 -1.28 -8.49 12.33
N GLN A 214 -0.65 -8.03 13.40
CA GLN A 214 -1.31 -7.75 14.68
C GLN A 214 -1.84 -6.33 14.68
N ILE A 215 -3.15 -6.19 14.92
CA ILE A 215 -3.85 -4.92 14.90
C ILE A 215 -4.26 -4.53 16.31
N HIS A 216 -3.92 -3.31 16.70
CA HIS A 216 -4.38 -2.68 17.93
C HIS A 216 -5.06 -1.35 17.61
N GLU A 217 -6.27 -1.13 18.12
CA GLU A 217 -6.90 0.18 18.03
C GLU A 217 -6.21 1.17 18.95
N ILE A 218 -5.86 2.32 18.38
CA ILE A 218 -5.11 3.36 19.06
C ILE A 218 -5.82 4.70 18.91
N THR A 219 -5.49 5.65 19.78
CA THR A 219 -6.00 7.02 19.64
C THR A 219 -5.32 7.73 18.44
N PRO A 220 -5.94 8.77 17.85
CA PRO A 220 -5.30 9.58 16.82
C PRO A 220 -3.97 10.20 17.29
N PHE A 221 -3.86 10.51 18.58
CA PHE A 221 -2.62 11.02 19.15
C PHE A 221 -1.52 9.96 19.16
N ALA A 222 -1.84 8.71 19.52
CA ALA A 222 -0.90 7.60 19.45
C ALA A 222 -0.48 7.30 18.00
N ALA A 223 -1.42 7.37 17.05
CA ALA A 223 -1.14 7.21 15.62
C ALA A 223 -0.17 8.28 15.11
N PHE A 224 -0.34 9.54 15.54
CA PHE A 224 0.57 10.63 15.23
C PHE A 224 2.01 10.38 15.72
N LEU A 225 2.16 9.87 16.95
CA LEU A 225 3.48 9.54 17.49
C LEU A 225 4.12 8.37 16.73
N LEU A 226 3.34 7.33 16.44
CA LEU A 226 3.81 6.17 15.69
C LEU A 226 4.25 6.59 14.28
N GLU A 227 3.45 7.38 13.57
CA GLU A 227 3.78 7.90 12.24
C GLU A 227 5.09 8.70 12.24
N ALA A 228 5.30 9.56 13.26
CA ALA A 228 6.53 10.31 13.40
C ALA A 228 7.77 9.41 13.59
N LEU A 229 7.61 8.26 14.25
CA LEU A 229 8.67 7.26 14.43
C LEU A 229 8.88 6.42 13.16
N THR A 230 7.81 6.09 12.44
CA THR A 230 7.85 5.31 11.20
C THR A 230 8.52 6.08 10.06
N GLN A 231 8.29 7.40 9.96
CA GLN A 231 8.91 8.26 8.95
C GLN A 231 10.36 8.67 9.28
N ALA A 232 10.85 8.38 10.49
CA ALA A 232 12.18 8.82 10.90
C ALA A 232 13.28 7.94 10.25
N GLU A 233 14.10 8.54 9.40
CA GLU A 233 15.26 7.86 8.78
C GLU A 233 16.40 7.58 9.78
N ALA A 234 16.47 8.37 10.85
CA ALA A 234 17.43 8.27 11.93
C ALA A 234 16.70 8.20 13.29
N PRO A 235 17.37 7.71 14.36
CA PRO A 235 16.82 7.79 15.71
C PRO A 235 16.34 9.20 16.06
N LEU A 236 15.13 9.28 16.62
CA LEU A 236 14.44 10.52 16.93
C LEU A 236 14.56 10.82 18.42
N ALA A 237 15.14 11.97 18.77
CA ALA A 237 15.19 12.42 20.16
C ALA A 237 13.77 12.58 20.72
N LEU A 238 13.55 12.17 21.97
CA LEU A 238 12.26 12.35 22.64
C LEU A 238 11.86 13.83 22.71
N SER A 239 12.82 14.73 22.94
CA SER A 239 12.61 16.17 22.93
C SER A 239 12.13 16.69 21.57
N GLU A 240 12.64 16.12 20.48
CA GLU A 240 12.21 16.45 19.12
C GLU A 240 10.79 15.94 18.86
N LEU A 241 10.47 14.72 19.29
CA LEU A 241 9.11 14.18 19.18
C LEU A 241 8.10 15.04 19.96
N ILE A 242 8.45 15.46 21.18
CA ILE A 242 7.64 16.39 21.99
C ILE A 242 7.50 17.74 21.27
N ALA A 243 8.57 18.28 20.69
CA ALA A 243 8.54 19.55 19.97
C ALA A 243 7.61 19.49 18.74
N ARG A 244 7.61 18.37 18.01
CA ARG A 244 6.67 18.11 16.89
C ARG A 244 5.22 18.14 17.36
N VAL A 245 4.91 17.51 18.49
CA VAL A 245 3.56 17.56 19.08
C VAL A 245 3.19 18.97 19.53
N CYS A 246 4.09 19.69 20.21
CA CYS A 246 3.84 21.08 20.63
C CYS A 246 3.54 21.99 19.43
N SER A 247 4.23 21.79 18.30
CA SER A 247 3.96 22.51 17.05
C SER A 247 2.57 22.17 16.48
N ALA A 248 2.17 20.90 16.55
CA ALA A 248 0.84 20.44 16.12
C ALA A 248 -0.29 20.87 17.06
N MET A 249 0.02 21.15 18.34
CA MET A 249 -0.93 21.56 19.37
C MET A 249 -0.49 22.85 20.08
N PRO A 250 -0.52 24.02 19.41
CA PRO A 250 0.02 25.27 19.97
C PRO A 250 -0.66 25.77 21.25
N GLN A 251 -1.88 25.28 21.53
CA GLN A 251 -2.67 25.69 22.68
C GLN A 251 -2.39 24.84 23.94
N ALA A 252 -1.68 23.72 23.81
CA ALA A 252 -1.36 22.82 24.92
C ALA A 252 -0.10 23.28 25.66
N HIS A 253 -0.07 23.11 26.98
CA HIS A 253 1.11 23.48 27.77
C HIS A 253 2.25 22.47 27.53
N PRO A 254 3.51 22.89 27.27
CA PRO A 254 4.60 21.98 26.90
C PRO A 254 4.88 20.86 27.91
N GLN A 255 4.71 21.14 29.20
CA GLN A 255 4.89 20.12 30.24
C GLN A 255 3.80 19.03 30.18
N GLU A 256 2.55 19.42 29.90
CA GLU A 256 1.45 18.47 29.75
C GLU A 256 1.64 17.60 28.51
N VAL A 257 2.09 18.21 27.41
CA VAL A 257 2.45 17.48 26.18
C VAL A 257 3.55 16.46 26.45
N ALA A 258 4.62 16.85 27.15
CA ALA A 258 5.71 15.94 27.48
C ALA A 258 5.23 14.74 28.32
N THR A 259 4.36 14.96 29.31
CA THR A 259 3.75 13.88 30.09
C THR A 259 2.86 12.99 29.22
N MET A 260 2.05 13.58 28.35
CA MET A 260 1.15 12.85 27.46
C MET A 260 1.92 11.96 26.47
N VAL A 261 2.98 12.48 25.83
CA VAL A 261 3.85 11.72 24.92
C VAL A 261 4.43 10.50 25.63
N ARG A 262 5.01 10.69 26.83
CA ARG A 262 5.61 9.58 27.59
C ARG A 262 4.56 8.52 27.95
N THR A 263 3.38 8.92 28.39
CA THR A 263 2.28 8.00 28.72
C THR A 263 1.84 7.19 27.51
N VAL A 264 1.64 7.83 26.35
CA VAL A 264 1.19 7.14 25.14
C VAL A 264 2.27 6.23 24.56
N LEU A 265 3.54 6.61 24.62
CA LEU A 265 4.63 5.71 24.23
C LEU A 265 4.64 4.44 25.09
N ARG A 266 4.48 4.56 26.42
CA ARG A 266 4.37 3.38 27.29
C ARG A 266 3.20 2.49 26.91
N ASP A 267 2.04 3.08 26.62
CA ASP A 267 0.85 2.35 26.23
C ASP A 267 1.06 1.58 24.90
N LEU A 268 1.63 2.23 23.89
CA LEU A 268 1.97 1.59 22.62
C LEU A 268 2.90 0.38 22.81
N ILE A 269 3.86 0.50 23.71
CA ILE A 269 4.86 -0.54 23.99
C ILE A 269 4.25 -1.70 24.78
N ALA A 270 3.34 -1.39 25.72
CA ALA A 270 2.55 -2.41 26.40
C ALA A 270 1.69 -3.22 25.43
N HIS A 271 1.28 -2.62 24.30
CA HIS A 271 0.59 -3.27 23.20
C HIS A 271 1.53 -3.85 22.12
N GLY A 272 2.82 -4.01 22.42
CA GLY A 272 3.76 -4.74 21.58
C GLY A 272 4.66 -3.89 20.67
N LEU A 273 4.53 -2.56 20.68
CA LEU A 273 5.47 -1.70 19.96
C LEU A 273 6.89 -1.89 20.50
N ARG A 274 7.84 -2.22 19.62
CA ARG A 274 9.25 -2.41 19.99
C ARG A 274 10.03 -1.14 19.66
N LEU A 275 10.63 -0.50 20.66
CA LEU A 275 11.56 0.63 20.48
C LEU A 275 12.98 0.25 20.90
N ARG A 276 13.96 0.89 20.28
CA ARG A 276 15.36 0.93 20.73
C ARG A 276 15.76 2.38 21.02
N HIS A 277 16.67 2.58 21.97
CA HIS A 277 17.21 3.88 22.38
C HIS A 277 18.72 3.91 22.44
#